data_AF-A0A399RSA6-F1
#
_entry.id   AF-A0A399RSA6-F1
#
_cell.length_a   1.000
_cell.length_b   1.000
_cell.length_c   1.000
_cell.angle_alpha   90.00
_cell.angle_beta   90.00
_cell.angle_gamma   90.00
#
_symmetry.space_group_name_H-M   'P 1'
#
loop_
_entity.id
_entity.type
_entity.pdbx_description
1 polymer ?
#
loop_
_entity_poly.entity_id
_entity_poly.type
_entity_poly.pdbx_seq_one_letter_code
_entity_poly.pdbx_strand_id
1 'polypeptide(L)'
;ELYRARRQTLRPALEDAGWRIDRSEAGLYLWATRGQDAWEGIAELADLGILAGPGPFYGDASPAHVRLSLTATDERIQAAASRLRASSTA
;
A
#
# COMPACT_ATOMS: atom_id res chain seq x y z
N GLU A 1 -1.66 -6.62 18.79
CA GLU A 1 -0.43 -7.26 18.26
C GLU A 1 -0.48 -7.62 16.77
N LEU A 2 -1.32 -8.54 16.29
CA LEU A 2 -1.29 -9.05 14.89
C LEU A 2 -1.23 -7.96 13.80
N TYR A 3 -2.22 -7.07 13.72
CA TYR A 3 -2.26 -6.02 12.68
C TYR A 3 -1.16 -4.96 12.85
N ARG A 4 -0.65 -4.78 14.07
CA ARG A 4 0.50 -3.90 14.32
C ARG A 4 1.76 -4.49 13.68
N ALA A 5 2.01 -5.78 13.83
CA ALA A 5 3.14 -6.45 13.20
C ALA A 5 3.07 -6.41 11.66
N ARG A 6 1.87 -6.63 11.10
CA ARG A 6 1.64 -6.49 9.65
C ARG A 6 1.89 -5.07 9.15
N ARG A 7 1.44 -4.06 9.90
CA ARG A 7 1.71 -2.65 9.62
C ARG A 7 3.21 -2.36 9.63
N GLN A 8 3.92 -2.83 10.66
CA GLN A 8 5.37 -2.68 10.79
C GLN A 8 6.16 -3.35 9.66
N THR A 9 5.56 -4.34 8.98
CA THR A 9 6.14 -4.96 7.78
C THR A 9 5.86 -4.16 6.51
N LEU A 10 4.59 -3.83 6.26
CA LEU A 10 4.16 -3.29 4.96
C LEU A 10 4.42 -1.80 4.81
N ARG A 11 4.27 -1.02 5.90
CA ARG A 11 4.50 0.43 5.88
C ARG A 11 5.90 0.81 5.40
N PRO A 12 7.00 0.31 6.02
CA PRO A 12 8.33 0.68 5.55
C PRO A 12 8.60 0.22 4.12
N ALA A 13 8.08 -0.94 3.70
CA ALA A 13 8.25 -1.40 2.32
C ALA A 13 7.59 -0.48 1.28
N LEU A 14 6.41 0.08 1.60
CA LEU A 14 5.76 1.10 0.77
C LEU A 14 6.58 2.39 0.75
N GLU A 15 7.05 2.85 1.91
CA GLU A 15 7.87 4.06 2.05
C GLU A 15 9.18 3.95 1.27
N ASP A 16 9.88 2.81 1.37
CA ASP A 16 11.08 2.48 0.60
C ASP A 16 10.82 2.44 -0.91
N ALA A 17 9.62 2.01 -1.32
CA ALA A 17 9.18 2.02 -2.71
C ALA A 17 8.70 3.40 -3.19
N GLY A 18 8.83 4.46 -2.38
CA GLY A 18 8.49 5.83 -2.73
C GLY A 18 7.03 6.21 -2.49
N TRP A 19 6.26 5.39 -1.77
CA TRP A 19 4.90 5.74 -1.39
C TRP A 19 4.88 6.53 -0.09
N ARG A 20 4.10 7.62 -0.05
CA ARG A 20 3.79 8.31 1.20
C ARG A 20 2.56 7.69 1.84
N ILE A 21 2.60 7.48 3.15
CA ILE A 21 1.47 6.99 3.94
C ILE A 21 0.82 8.18 4.68
N ASP A 22 -0.42 8.50 4.34
CA ASP A 22 -1.17 9.59 4.96
C ASP A 22 -2.22 9.04 5.94
N ARG A 23 -2.44 9.73 7.07
CA ARG A 23 -3.56 9.47 8.02
C ARG A 23 -3.78 7.99 8.38
N SER A 24 -2.70 7.23 8.55
CA SER A 24 -2.72 5.77 8.79
C SER A 24 -2.09 5.38 10.13
N GLU A 25 -2.46 6.08 11.19
CA GLU A 25 -1.90 5.89 12.54
C GLU A 25 -2.48 4.65 13.24
N ALA A 26 -3.69 4.22 12.87
CA ALA A 26 -4.37 3.06 13.42
C ALA A 26 -5.26 2.35 12.36
N GLY A 27 -5.90 1.25 12.76
CA GLY A 27 -6.88 0.53 11.94
C GLY A 27 -6.32 -0.64 11.13
N LEU A 28 -7.13 -1.11 10.19
CA LEU A 28 -6.88 -2.33 9.39
C LEU A 28 -6.35 -2.04 7.98
N TYR A 29 -6.06 -0.77 7.68
CA TYR A 29 -5.64 -0.33 6.35
C TYR A 29 -4.44 0.62 6.42
N LEU A 30 -3.74 0.72 5.29
CA LEU A 30 -2.82 1.79 4.95
C LEU A 30 -3.40 2.60 3.80
N TRP A 31 -3.30 3.92 3.93
CA TRP A 31 -3.73 4.87 2.93
C TRP A 31 -2.49 5.53 2.34
N ALA A 32 -2.17 5.13 1.10
CA ALA A 32 -0.89 5.41 0.47
C ALA A 32 -1.07 6.26 -0.80
N THR A 33 -0.07 7.04 -1.17
CA THR A 33 -0.06 7.82 -2.41
C THR A 33 1.35 7.98 -2.94
N ARG A 34 1.49 8.11 -4.27
CA ARG A 34 2.72 8.55 -4.96
C ARG A 34 2.63 9.99 -5.48
N GLY A 35 1.54 10.70 -5.16
CA GLY A 35 1.25 12.02 -5.73
C GLY A 35 0.78 11.99 -7.19
N GLN A 36 0.42 10.82 -7.71
CA GLN A 36 -0.12 10.61 -9.06
C GLN A 36 -1.55 10.06 -8.99
N ASP A 37 -2.20 9.88 -10.14
CA ASP A 37 -3.55 9.33 -10.21
C ASP A 37 -3.63 7.94 -9.55
N ALA A 38 -4.71 7.68 -8.80
CA ALA A 38 -4.87 6.44 -8.06
C ALA A 38 -4.90 5.22 -8.98
N TRP A 39 -5.43 5.34 -10.20
CA TRP A 39 -5.46 4.23 -11.16
C TRP A 39 -4.09 3.89 -11.72
N GLU A 40 -3.23 4.89 -11.94
CA GLU A 40 -1.82 4.67 -12.27
C GLU A 40 -1.11 3.94 -11.13
N GLY A 41 -1.33 4.37 -9.89
CA GLY A 41 -0.81 3.68 -8.71
C GLY A 41 -1.33 2.23 -8.56
N ILE A 42 -2.59 1.97 -8.92
CA ILE A 42 -3.14 0.61 -8.96
C ILE A 42 -2.47 -0.23 -10.04
N ALA A 43 -2.22 0.32 -11.23
CA ALA A 43 -1.53 -0.39 -12.30
C ALA A 43 -0.12 -0.80 -11.88
N GLU A 44 0.65 0.13 -11.29
CA GLU A 44 2.00 -0.17 -10.77
C GLU A 44 1.99 -1.29 -9.71
N LEU A 45 1.04 -1.25 -8.76
CA LEU A 45 0.91 -2.31 -7.76
C LEU A 45 0.51 -3.64 -8.41
N ALA A 46 -0.36 -3.62 -9.42
CA ALA A 46 -0.80 -4.82 -10.13
C ALA A 46 0.35 -5.48 -10.91
N ASP A 47 1.25 -4.70 -11.52
CA ASP A 47 2.46 -5.21 -12.17
C ASP A 47 3.40 -5.91 -11.18
N LEU A 48 3.40 -5.47 -9.92
CA LEU A 48 4.08 -6.15 -8.80
C LEU A 48 3.25 -7.31 -8.20
N GLY A 49 2.10 -7.65 -8.76
CA GLY A 49 1.20 -8.69 -8.26
C GLY A 49 0.57 -8.36 -6.90
N ILE A 50 0.35 -7.07 -6.61
CA ILE A 50 -0.24 -6.56 -5.38
C ILE A 50 -1.62 -5.95 -5.71
N LEU A 51 -2.67 -6.46 -5.05
CA LEU A 51 -4.01 -5.90 -5.19
C LEU A 51 -4.28 -4.85 -4.10
N ALA A 52 -4.83 -3.71 -4.50
CA ALA A 52 -5.25 -2.62 -3.61
C ALA A 52 -6.57 -2.01 -4.08
N GLY A 53 -7.15 -1.11 -3.27
CA GLY A 53 -8.35 -0.36 -3.64
C GLY A 53 -8.03 1.06 -4.11
N PRO A 54 -8.53 1.53 -5.26
CA PRO A 54 -8.34 2.90 -5.70
C PRO A 54 -9.10 3.88 -4.79
N GLY A 55 -8.47 5.01 -4.49
CA GLY A 55 -9.02 6.09 -3.67
C GLY A 55 -10.34 6.68 -4.18
N PRO A 56 -10.56 6.82 -5.50
CA PRO A 56 -11.84 7.25 -6.08
C PRO A 56 -13.08 6.49 -5.60
N PHE A 57 -12.95 5.23 -5.14
CA PHE A 57 -14.09 4.50 -4.55
C PHE A 57 -14.57 5.07 -3.21
N TYR A 58 -13.78 5.95 -2.58
CA TYR A 58 -14.09 6.60 -1.31
C TYR A 58 -14.45 8.08 -1.47
N GLY A 59 -14.66 8.52 -2.71
CA GLY A 59 -15.09 9.87 -3.07
C GLY A 59 -13.99 10.71 -3.73
N ASP A 60 -14.42 11.81 -4.36
CA ASP A 60 -13.59 12.65 -5.24
C ASP A 60 -12.45 13.38 -4.51
N ALA A 61 -12.47 13.43 -3.18
CA ALA A 61 -11.41 14.02 -2.35
C ALA A 61 -10.14 13.14 -2.27
N SER A 62 -10.14 11.97 -2.92
CA SER A 62 -9.07 10.98 -2.84
C SER A 62 -8.57 10.49 -4.21
N PRO A 63 -8.33 11.38 -5.20
CA PRO A 63 -8.04 10.95 -6.57
C PRO A 63 -6.66 10.30 -6.70
N ALA A 64 -5.76 10.53 -5.74
CA ALA A 64 -4.35 10.16 -5.82
C ALA A 64 -3.92 9.10 -4.80
N HIS A 65 -4.87 8.53 -4.04
CA HIS A 65 -4.57 7.59 -2.97
C HIS A 65 -5.03 6.18 -3.33
N VAL A 66 -4.40 5.18 -2.70
CA VAL A 66 -4.80 3.78 -2.73
C VAL A 66 -4.90 3.24 -1.31
N ARG A 67 -5.77 2.24 -1.12
CA ARG A 67 -5.98 1.55 0.15
C ARG A 67 -5.39 0.15 0.11
N LEU A 68 -4.44 -0.13 1.00
CA LEU A 68 -3.91 -1.48 1.21
C LEU A 68 -4.48 -2.07 2.50
N SER A 69 -4.88 -3.33 2.46
CA SER A 69 -5.43 -4.04 3.62
C SER A 69 -4.33 -4.73 4.44
N LEU A 70 -4.47 -4.68 5.76
CA LEU A 70 -3.68 -5.45 6.73
C LEU A 70 -4.41 -6.74 7.16
N THR A 71 -5.57 -7.04 6.58
CA THR A 71 -6.36 -8.23 6.92
C THR A 71 -5.94 -9.49 6.16
N ALA A 72 -5.05 -9.37 5.18
CA ALA A 72 -4.43 -10.52 4.49
C ALA A 72 -3.55 -11.35 5.45
N THR A 73 -3.22 -12.58 5.08
CA THR A 73 -2.33 -13.44 5.89
C THR A 73 -0.92 -12.84 6.02
N ASP A 74 -0.18 -13.26 7.05
CA ASP A 74 1.18 -12.78 7.29
C ASP A 74 2.09 -13.08 6.08
N GLU A 75 1.96 -14.27 5.49
CA GLU A 75 2.65 -14.68 4.26
C GLU A 75 2.40 -13.67 3.12
N ARG A 76 1.15 -13.26 2.90
CA ARG A 76 0.79 -12.33 1.81
C ARG A 76 1.31 -10.93 2.07
N ILE A 77 1.29 -10.47 3.33
CA ILE A 77 1.88 -9.19 3.72
C ILE A 77 3.40 -9.19 3.48
N GLN A 78 4.10 -10.26 3.88
CA GLN A 78 5.54 -10.41 3.65
C GLN A 78 5.88 -10.48 2.16
N ALA A 79 5.09 -11.21 1.37
CA ALA A 79 5.28 -11.30 -0.08
C ALA A 79 5.13 -9.92 -0.75
N ALA A 80 4.07 -9.17 -0.43
CA ALA A 80 3.88 -7.81 -0.96
C ALA A 80 5.03 -6.87 -0.57
N ALA A 81 5.45 -6.89 0.70
CA ALA A 81 6.58 -6.08 1.18
C ALA A 81 7.90 -6.44 0.48
N SER A 82 8.12 -7.71 0.17
CA SER A 82 9.32 -8.17 -0.54
C SER A 82 9.34 -7.71 -1.99
N ARG A 83 8.19 -7.73 -2.69
CA ARG A 83 8.08 -7.24 -4.07
C ARG A 83 8.28 -5.73 -4.17
N LEU A 84 7.72 -4.97 -3.22
CA LEU A 84 7.92 -3.52 -3.13
C LEU A 84 9.40 -3.14 -2.92
N ARG A 85 10.11 -3.86 -2.03
CA ARG A 85 11.55 -3.62 -1.82
C ARG A 85 12.39 -3.98 -3.05
N ALA A 86 12.03 -5.04 -3.76
CA ALA A 86 12.72 -5.44 -4.99
C ALA A 86 12.57 -4.40 -6.10
N SER A 87 11.41 -3.72 -6.20
CA SER A 87 11.19 -2.68 -7.21
C SER A 87 11.90 -1.36 -6.92
N SER A 88 12.29 -1.09 -5.65
CA SER A 88 13.03 0.13 -5.26
C SER A 88 14.53 0.05 -5.58
N THR A 89 15.06 -1.17 -5.71
CA THR A 89 16.50 -1.39 -5.98
C THR A 89 16.84 -1.36 -7.48
N ALA A 90 15.83 -1.25 -8.35
CA ALA A 90 15.97 -1.22 -9.81
C ALA A 90 15.92 0.22 -10.34
#